data_AF-A0A969N7H8-F1
#
_entry.id   AF-A0A969N7H8-F1
#
_cell.length_a   1.000
_cell.length_b   1.000
_cell.length_c   1.000
_cell.angle_alpha   90.00
_cell.angle_beta   90.00
_cell.angle_gamma   90.00
#
_symmetry.space_group_name_H-M   'P 1'
#
loop_
_entity.id
_entity.type
_entity.pdbx_description
1 polymer ?
#
loop_
_entity_poly.entity_id
_entity_poly.type
_entity_poly.pdbx_seq_one_letter_code
_entity_poly.pdbx_strand_id
1 'polypeptide(L)'
;LKSFSYQLRQASCRLMSTNLNNLTKDTELADKPLEEVIQISFKDSAKAGIFNNAAQVWNHSFFWKSMKPSGGGAPTGAIAEKIDSDLGGYDKFKEAFKNAAATQFGSGWAWLTLENGTLKITKTPNAENPLVHGQVPLLTLDVWEHAYYIDFQNKRPDFIQNYLDQLVNWDFANQNLAAA
;
A
#
# COMPACT_ATOMS: atom_id res chain seq x y z
N LEU A 1 -10.85 -19.54 -5.57
CA LEU A 1 -10.27 -18.31 -4.96
C LEU A 1 -10.82 -17.04 -5.61
N LYS A 2 -12.11 -16.75 -5.45
CA LYS A 2 -12.64 -15.39 -5.62
C LYS A 2 -13.65 -15.16 -4.51
N SER A 3 -13.15 -14.96 -3.29
CA SER A 3 -14.02 -14.55 -2.18
C SER A 3 -14.75 -13.27 -2.58
N PHE A 4 -15.94 -13.07 -2.03
CA PHE A 4 -16.71 -11.84 -2.23
C PHE A 4 -15.89 -10.58 -1.91
N SER A 5 -15.03 -10.66 -0.89
CA SER A 5 -14.09 -9.61 -0.51
C SER A 5 -13.09 -9.27 -1.62
N TYR A 6 -12.57 -10.27 -2.36
CA TYR A 6 -11.69 -10.04 -3.50
C TYR A 6 -12.42 -9.31 -4.66
N GLN A 7 -13.65 -9.70 -4.94
CA GLN A 7 -14.45 -9.06 -5.99
C GLN A 7 -14.81 -7.62 -5.65
N LEU A 8 -15.16 -7.35 -4.39
CA LEU A 8 -15.44 -5.99 -3.91
C LEU A 8 -14.22 -5.08 -4.05
N ARG A 9 -13.03 -5.55 -3.63
CA ARG A 9 -11.79 -4.78 -3.77
C ARG A 9 -11.46 -4.47 -5.23
N GLN A 10 -11.68 -5.41 -6.16
CA GLN A 10 -11.52 -5.14 -7.59
C GLN A 10 -12.55 -4.14 -8.14
N ALA A 11 -13.78 -4.17 -7.66
CA ALA A 11 -14.82 -3.23 -8.07
C ALA A 11 -14.47 -1.80 -7.65
N SER A 12 -13.95 -1.62 -6.43
CA SER A 12 -13.45 -0.32 -5.94
C SER A 12 -12.33 0.23 -6.84
N CYS A 13 -11.35 -0.61 -7.21
CA CYS A 13 -10.26 -0.20 -8.12
C CYS A 13 -10.78 0.28 -9.49
N ARG A 14 -11.76 -0.44 -10.05
CA ARG A 14 -12.39 -0.07 -11.33
C ARG A 14 -13.11 1.27 -11.23
N LEU A 15 -13.86 1.50 -10.15
CA LEU A 15 -14.56 2.76 -9.93
C LEU A 15 -13.59 3.95 -9.85
N MET A 16 -12.49 3.81 -9.11
CA MET A 16 -11.45 4.86 -9.00
C MET A 16 -10.80 5.15 -10.34
N SER A 17 -10.56 4.13 -11.16
CA SER A 17 -10.02 4.30 -12.52
C SER A 17 -10.98 5.06 -13.42
N THR A 18 -12.28 4.71 -13.40
CA THR A 18 -13.32 5.43 -14.16
C THR A 18 -13.42 6.90 -13.73
N ASN A 19 -13.43 7.16 -12.42
CA ASN A 19 -13.48 8.51 -11.88
C ASN A 19 -12.25 9.33 -12.27
N LEU A 20 -11.05 8.74 -12.16
CA LEU A 20 -9.81 9.39 -12.57
C LEU A 20 -9.88 9.83 -14.03
N ASN A 21 -10.22 8.92 -14.94
CA ASN A 21 -10.33 9.21 -16.37
C ASN A 21 -11.32 10.36 -16.64
N ASN A 22 -12.46 10.38 -15.95
CA ASN A 22 -13.44 11.46 -16.10
C ASN A 22 -12.95 12.81 -15.59
N LEU A 23 -12.11 12.82 -14.56
CA LEU A 23 -11.56 14.05 -13.97
C LEU A 23 -10.36 14.58 -14.75
N THR A 24 -9.64 13.73 -15.49
CA THR A 24 -8.41 14.13 -16.22
C THR A 24 -8.60 14.31 -17.72
N LYS A 25 -9.65 13.74 -18.34
CA LYS A 25 -9.84 13.65 -19.81
C LYS A 25 -9.61 14.94 -20.61
N ASP A 26 -9.95 16.11 -20.05
CA ASP A 26 -9.85 17.41 -20.72
C ASP A 26 -8.78 18.31 -20.07
N THR A 27 -7.76 17.69 -19.48
CA THR A 27 -6.68 18.35 -18.74
C THR A 27 -5.31 17.88 -19.21
N GLU A 28 -4.27 18.65 -18.87
CA GLU A 28 -2.86 18.27 -19.05
C GLU A 28 -2.42 16.99 -18.32
N LEU A 29 -3.27 16.44 -17.45
CA LEU A 29 -3.00 15.23 -16.68
C LEU A 29 -3.41 13.94 -17.40
N ALA A 30 -4.18 14.03 -18.50
CA ALA A 30 -4.73 12.85 -19.20
C ALA A 30 -3.65 11.88 -19.69
N ASP A 31 -2.53 12.42 -20.19
CA ASP A 31 -1.45 11.64 -20.81
C ASP A 31 -0.23 11.45 -19.90
N LYS A 32 -0.32 11.87 -18.63
CA LYS A 32 0.79 11.76 -17.68
C LYS A 32 0.85 10.39 -17.03
N PRO A 33 2.06 9.89 -16.70
CA PRO A 33 2.21 8.71 -15.84
C PRO A 33 1.45 8.89 -14.52
N LEU A 34 0.89 7.80 -13.99
CA LEU A 34 0.04 7.83 -12.79
C LEU A 34 0.78 8.43 -11.58
N GLU A 35 2.06 8.08 -11.42
CA GLU A 35 2.95 8.62 -10.39
C GLU A 35 3.11 10.14 -10.52
N GLU A 36 3.23 10.67 -11.75
CA GLU A 36 3.34 12.11 -11.99
C GLU A 36 2.01 12.82 -11.68
N VAL A 37 0.88 12.22 -12.07
CA VAL A 37 -0.46 12.74 -11.73
C VAL A 37 -0.62 12.86 -10.20
N ILE A 38 -0.19 11.85 -9.45
CA ILE A 38 -0.21 11.85 -7.97
C ILE A 38 0.61 13.02 -7.43
N GLN A 39 1.86 13.19 -7.88
CA GLN A 39 2.75 14.26 -7.42
C GLN A 39 2.22 15.65 -7.71
N ILE A 40 1.67 15.88 -8.91
CA ILE A 40 1.12 17.17 -9.31
C ILE A 40 -0.13 17.49 -8.51
N SER A 41 -1.06 16.54 -8.43
CA SER A 41 -2.35 16.76 -7.78
C SER A 41 -2.27 16.86 -6.25
N PHE A 42 -1.28 16.22 -5.61
CA PHE A 42 -1.06 16.35 -4.16
C PHE A 42 -0.73 17.78 -3.73
N LYS A 43 -0.06 18.55 -4.60
CA LYS A 43 0.38 19.93 -4.30
C LYS A 43 -0.74 20.97 -4.46
N ASP A 44 -1.90 20.56 -4.94
CA ASP A 44 -3.02 21.45 -5.24
C ASP A 44 -4.31 20.93 -4.59
N SER A 45 -4.77 21.62 -3.56
CA SER A 45 -6.00 21.25 -2.84
C SER A 45 -7.25 21.29 -3.73
N ALA A 46 -7.26 22.09 -4.81
CA ALA A 46 -8.35 22.08 -5.79
C ALA A 46 -8.37 20.79 -6.63
N LYS A 47 -7.26 20.04 -6.68
CA LYS A 47 -7.12 18.74 -7.36
C LYS A 47 -7.25 17.55 -6.42
N ALA A 48 -7.73 17.74 -5.17
CA ALA A 48 -7.88 16.65 -4.20
C ALA A 48 -8.69 15.45 -4.74
N GLY A 49 -9.72 15.70 -5.57
CA GLY A 49 -10.49 14.63 -6.22
C GLY A 49 -9.66 13.79 -7.19
N ILE A 50 -8.78 14.42 -7.97
CA ILE A 50 -7.84 13.74 -8.88
C ILE A 50 -6.82 12.96 -8.06
N PHE A 51 -6.21 13.60 -7.06
CA PHE A 51 -5.24 12.98 -6.17
C PHE A 51 -5.81 11.71 -5.52
N ASN A 52 -6.98 11.82 -4.89
CA ASN A 52 -7.60 10.69 -4.19
C ASN A 52 -7.85 9.50 -5.12
N ASN A 53 -8.33 9.72 -6.34
CA ASN A 53 -8.57 8.62 -7.28
C ASN A 53 -7.26 8.07 -7.87
N ALA A 54 -6.33 8.94 -8.28
CA ALA A 54 -5.04 8.53 -8.83
C ALA A 54 -4.22 7.72 -7.82
N ALA A 55 -4.10 8.24 -6.60
CA ALA A 55 -3.35 7.57 -5.54
C ALA A 55 -4.02 6.26 -5.13
N GLN A 56 -5.36 6.18 -5.05
CA GLN A 56 -6.01 4.90 -4.75
C GLN A 56 -5.87 3.86 -5.86
N VAL A 57 -5.88 4.25 -7.15
CA VAL A 57 -5.58 3.33 -8.26
C VAL A 57 -4.16 2.76 -8.10
N TRP A 58 -3.20 3.62 -7.78
CA TRP A 58 -1.81 3.21 -7.56
C TRP A 58 -1.67 2.31 -6.32
N ASN A 59 -2.23 2.73 -5.17
CA ASN A 59 -2.13 2.03 -3.89
C ASN A 59 -2.68 0.61 -3.98
N HIS A 60 -3.85 0.42 -4.58
CA HIS A 60 -4.43 -0.91 -4.73
C HIS A 60 -3.63 -1.77 -5.72
N SER A 61 -3.14 -1.19 -6.82
CA SER A 61 -2.28 -1.90 -7.76
C SER A 61 -1.00 -2.40 -7.09
N PHE A 62 -0.44 -1.61 -6.18
CA PHE A 62 0.72 -1.96 -5.37
C PHE A 62 0.39 -3.01 -4.29
N PHE A 63 -0.75 -2.87 -3.62
CA PHE A 63 -1.24 -3.81 -2.60
C PHE A 63 -1.45 -5.22 -3.14
N TRP A 64 -2.05 -5.35 -4.33
CA TRP A 64 -2.24 -6.66 -4.94
C TRP A 64 -0.93 -7.39 -5.23
N LYS A 65 0.12 -6.65 -5.62
CA LYS A 65 1.46 -7.20 -5.83
C LYS A 65 2.19 -7.50 -4.51
N SER A 66 1.85 -6.76 -3.45
CA SER A 66 2.33 -6.99 -2.08
C SER A 66 1.75 -8.27 -1.46
N MET A 67 0.82 -8.95 -2.14
CA MET A 67 0.27 -10.24 -1.74
C MET A 67 0.51 -11.32 -2.80
N LYS A 68 0.61 -12.58 -2.37
CA LYS A 68 0.53 -13.74 -3.26
C LYS A 68 -0.13 -14.94 -2.57
N PRO A 69 -0.73 -15.88 -3.32
CA PRO A 69 -1.07 -17.19 -2.78
C PRO A 69 0.18 -17.86 -2.21
N SER A 70 0.06 -18.51 -1.05
CA SER A 70 1.21 -19.12 -0.37
C SER A 70 2.34 -18.11 -0.12
N GLY A 71 1.98 -16.87 0.23
CA GLY A 71 2.89 -15.87 0.74
C GLY A 71 3.16 -16.07 2.23
N GLY A 72 3.50 -14.99 2.93
CA GLY A 72 3.78 -15.06 4.35
C GLY A 72 5.17 -15.56 4.68
N GLY A 73 5.33 -16.03 5.92
CA GLY A 73 6.64 -16.44 6.45
C GLY A 73 7.59 -15.28 6.70
N ALA A 74 8.83 -15.62 7.07
CA ALA A 74 9.90 -14.64 7.23
C ALA A 74 10.42 -14.14 5.87
N PRO A 75 10.91 -12.90 5.77
CA PRO A 75 11.56 -12.39 4.58
C PRO A 75 12.79 -13.24 4.21
N THR A 76 13.11 -13.26 2.93
CA THR A 76 14.32 -13.89 2.37
C THR A 76 15.04 -12.91 1.45
N GLY A 77 16.33 -13.12 1.20
CA GLY A 77 17.13 -12.28 0.31
C GLY A 77 17.50 -10.91 0.92
N ALA A 78 17.81 -9.94 0.05
CA ALA A 78 18.32 -8.63 0.45
C ALA A 78 17.39 -7.87 1.41
N ILE A 79 16.06 -8.04 1.27
CA ILE A 79 15.10 -7.41 2.19
C ILE A 79 15.20 -7.97 3.61
N ALA A 80 15.57 -9.25 3.78
CA ALA A 80 15.75 -9.85 5.11
C ALA A 80 16.96 -9.25 5.82
N GLU A 81 18.11 -9.20 5.13
CA GLU A 81 19.34 -8.56 5.63
C GLU A 81 19.09 -7.10 6.01
N LYS A 82 18.32 -6.40 5.18
CA LYS A 82 18.01 -5.00 5.41
C LYS A 82 17.08 -4.80 6.60
N ILE A 83 16.06 -5.65 6.77
CA ILE A 83 15.20 -5.66 7.96
C ILE A 83 16.02 -5.95 9.22
N ASP A 84 16.96 -6.88 9.17
CA ASP A 84 17.84 -7.19 10.30
C ASP A 84 18.70 -5.98 10.68
N SER A 85 19.32 -5.31 9.69
CA SER A 85 20.19 -4.16 9.92
C SER A 85 19.47 -2.89 10.37
N ASP A 86 18.34 -2.54 9.73
CA ASP A 86 17.69 -1.23 9.93
C ASP A 86 16.60 -1.26 11.00
N LEU A 87 15.90 -2.40 11.14
CA LEU A 87 14.72 -2.52 11.99
C LEU A 87 14.96 -3.40 13.22
N GLY A 88 16.14 -4.02 13.34
CA GLY A 88 16.49 -4.90 14.46
C GLY A 88 15.86 -6.28 14.36
N GLY A 89 15.59 -6.77 13.15
CA GLY A 89 15.14 -8.12 12.88
C GLY A 89 13.65 -8.26 12.59
N TYR A 90 13.27 -9.43 12.05
CA TYR A 90 11.91 -9.67 11.58
C TYR A 90 10.83 -9.54 12.66
N ASP A 91 11.12 -9.92 13.91
CA ASP A 91 10.16 -9.76 15.00
C ASP A 91 9.89 -8.28 15.31
N LYS A 92 10.92 -7.44 15.27
CA LYS A 92 10.79 -5.98 15.44
C LYS A 92 10.08 -5.33 14.25
N PHE A 93 10.35 -5.78 13.04
CA PHE A 93 9.55 -5.41 11.87
C PHE A 93 8.06 -5.73 12.07
N LYS A 94 7.71 -6.97 12.46
CA LYS A 94 6.31 -7.38 12.65
C LYS A 94 5.63 -6.54 13.73
N GLU A 95 6.30 -6.29 14.85
CA GLU A 95 5.80 -5.44 15.94
C GLU A 95 5.48 -4.03 15.43
N ALA A 96 6.44 -3.39 14.74
CA ALA A 96 6.28 -2.04 14.22
C ALA A 96 5.21 -1.95 13.12
N PHE A 97 5.20 -2.90 12.16
CA PHE A 97 4.23 -2.92 11.06
C PHE A 97 2.82 -3.17 11.56
N LYS A 98 2.63 -4.11 12.51
CA LYS A 98 1.33 -4.33 13.15
C LYS A 98 0.85 -3.10 13.88
N ASN A 99 1.73 -2.45 14.64
CA ASN A 99 1.39 -1.22 15.35
C ASN A 99 0.96 -0.11 14.37
N ALA A 100 1.71 0.11 13.30
CA ALA A 100 1.37 1.12 12.28
C ALA A 100 0.00 0.85 11.64
N ALA A 101 -0.25 -0.38 11.21
CA ALA A 101 -1.52 -0.80 10.61
C ALA A 101 -2.71 -0.72 11.58
N ALA A 102 -2.53 -1.14 12.83
CA ALA A 102 -3.59 -1.11 13.85
C ALA A 102 -3.92 0.31 14.29
N THR A 103 -2.91 1.17 14.44
CA THR A 103 -3.07 2.54 14.96
C THR A 103 -3.33 3.59 13.88
N GLN A 104 -3.46 3.20 12.61
CA GLN A 104 -4.03 4.09 11.60
C GLN A 104 -5.50 4.31 11.92
N PHE A 105 -5.84 5.48 12.47
CA PHE A 105 -7.23 5.79 12.78
C PHE A 105 -8.02 6.04 11.50
N GLY A 106 -9.22 5.47 11.41
CA GLY A 106 -10.04 5.51 10.19
C GLY A 106 -9.43 4.71 9.03
N SER A 107 -9.54 5.29 7.84
CA SER A 107 -9.08 4.74 6.57
C SER A 107 -7.62 5.07 6.29
N GLY A 108 -6.89 4.13 5.70
CA GLY A 108 -5.50 4.37 5.32
C GLY A 108 -4.71 3.11 5.01
N TRP A 109 -3.39 3.25 5.09
CA TRP A 109 -2.44 2.23 4.65
C TRP A 109 -1.27 2.14 5.61
N ALA A 110 -0.68 0.96 5.75
CA ALA A 110 0.62 0.76 6.40
C ALA A 110 1.67 0.35 5.38
N TRP A 111 2.90 0.84 5.52
CA TRP A 111 3.95 0.70 4.52
C TRP A 111 5.26 0.25 5.12
N LEU A 112 6.00 -0.57 4.36
CA LEU A 112 7.45 -0.66 4.47
C LEU A 112 8.02 0.20 3.34
N THR A 113 8.86 1.17 3.69
CA THR A 113 9.45 2.10 2.72
C THR A 113 10.97 2.14 2.85
N LEU A 114 11.65 2.60 1.81
CA LEU A 114 13.04 3.02 1.83
C LEU A 114 13.09 4.55 1.78
N GLU A 115 13.79 5.15 2.72
CA GLU A 115 14.04 6.59 2.75
C GLU A 115 15.53 6.82 3.02
N ASN A 116 16.21 7.52 2.09
CA ASN A 116 17.65 7.78 2.17
C ASN A 116 18.50 6.53 2.43
N GLY A 117 18.11 5.40 1.82
CA GLY A 117 18.81 4.13 1.98
C GLY A 117 18.53 3.39 3.28
N THR A 118 17.61 3.84 4.13
CA THR A 118 17.20 3.14 5.37
C THR A 118 15.73 2.72 5.31
N LEU A 119 15.43 1.51 5.77
CA LEU A 119 14.05 1.04 5.88
C LEU A 119 13.28 1.80 6.96
N LYS A 120 12.03 2.13 6.65
CA LYS A 120 11.10 2.74 7.60
C LYS A 120 9.74 2.06 7.53
N ILE A 121 9.09 2.00 8.68
CA ILE A 121 7.68 1.65 8.78
C ILE A 121 6.89 2.94 8.90
N THR A 122 5.95 3.16 7.98
CA THR A 122 5.10 4.35 7.97
C THR A 122 3.63 3.96 7.83
N LYS A 123 2.75 4.91 8.07
CA LYS A 123 1.31 4.79 7.80
C LYS A 123 0.80 6.10 7.21
N THR A 124 -0.21 6.01 6.36
CA THR A 124 -0.78 7.19 5.70
C THR A 124 -2.29 7.18 5.80
N PRO A 125 -2.92 8.35 5.96
CA PRO A 125 -4.37 8.47 5.96
C PRO A 125 -4.93 8.41 4.53
N ASN A 126 -6.14 7.88 4.41
CA ASN A 126 -6.92 7.91 3.17
C ASN A 126 -6.15 7.39 1.95
N ALA A 127 -5.91 8.25 0.97
CA ALA A 127 -5.27 7.93 -0.31
C ALA A 127 -3.78 8.27 -0.33
N GLU A 128 -3.26 8.99 0.68
CA GLU A 128 -1.85 9.34 0.74
C GLU A 128 -0.97 8.10 0.68
N ASN A 129 0.21 8.25 0.07
CA ASN A 129 1.16 7.17 -0.11
C ASN A 129 2.60 7.68 -0.04
N PRO A 130 3.60 6.79 0.07
CA PRO A 130 4.99 7.18 0.25
C PRO A 130 5.58 8.04 -0.89
N LEU A 131 5.00 7.98 -2.09
CA LEU A 131 5.52 8.72 -3.25
C LEU A 131 5.56 10.22 -2.96
N VAL A 132 4.47 10.78 -2.40
CA VAL A 132 4.38 12.22 -2.12
C VAL A 132 5.29 12.70 -0.98
N HIS A 133 5.87 11.74 -0.24
CA HIS A 133 6.81 11.98 0.84
C HIS A 133 8.27 11.72 0.42
N GLY A 134 8.53 11.48 -0.87
CA GLY A 134 9.87 11.21 -1.38
C GLY A 134 10.44 9.86 -0.95
N GLN A 135 9.57 8.92 -0.57
CA GLN A 135 9.94 7.59 -0.09
C GLN A 135 9.68 6.55 -1.17
N VAL A 136 10.50 5.50 -1.20
CA VAL A 136 10.29 4.36 -2.10
C VAL A 136 9.45 3.30 -1.38
N PRO A 137 8.21 3.01 -1.81
CA PRO A 137 7.38 1.98 -1.20
C PRO A 137 7.89 0.58 -1.58
N LEU A 138 7.99 -0.33 -0.60
CA LEU A 138 8.44 -1.71 -0.80
C LEU A 138 7.32 -2.73 -0.58
N LEU A 139 6.47 -2.50 0.43
CA LEU A 139 5.27 -3.27 0.73
C LEU A 139 4.16 -2.35 1.26
N THR A 140 2.90 -2.76 1.10
CA THR A 140 1.76 -2.06 1.69
C THR A 140 0.70 -3.02 2.23
N LEU A 141 -0.09 -2.54 3.18
CA LEU A 141 -1.32 -3.17 3.66
C LEU A 141 -2.45 -2.15 3.67
N ASP A 142 -3.53 -2.45 2.92
CA ASP A 142 -4.79 -1.69 2.97
C ASP A 142 -5.50 -1.93 4.31
N VAL A 143 -5.70 -0.89 5.12
CA VAL A 143 -6.45 -0.95 6.38
C VAL A 143 -7.76 -0.15 6.33
N TRP A 144 -8.25 0.18 5.14
CA TRP A 144 -9.65 0.56 4.95
C TRP A 144 -10.57 -0.60 5.31
N GLU A 145 -11.71 -0.33 5.94
CA GLU A 145 -12.61 -1.40 6.39
C GLU A 145 -13.09 -2.28 5.22
N HIS A 146 -13.29 -1.72 4.02
CA HIS A 146 -13.66 -2.51 2.84
C HIS A 146 -12.65 -3.62 2.52
N ALA A 147 -11.40 -3.50 2.98
CA ALA A 147 -10.35 -4.47 2.70
C ALA A 147 -10.55 -5.76 3.47
N TYR A 148 -11.14 -5.70 4.67
CA TYR A 148 -11.18 -6.82 5.61
C TYR A 148 -12.54 -7.09 6.24
N TYR A 149 -13.50 -6.16 6.22
CA TYR A 149 -14.71 -6.25 7.04
C TYR A 149 -15.59 -7.48 6.73
N ILE A 150 -15.65 -7.90 5.46
CA ILE A 150 -16.40 -9.11 5.08
C ILE A 150 -15.83 -10.37 5.74
N ASP A 151 -14.50 -10.44 5.87
CA ASP A 151 -13.81 -11.65 6.35
C ASP A 151 -13.50 -11.58 7.87
N PHE A 152 -13.27 -10.37 8.41
CA PHE A 152 -12.79 -10.14 9.79
C PHE A 152 -13.65 -9.19 10.63
N GLN A 153 -14.65 -8.53 10.04
CA GLN A 153 -15.49 -7.51 10.69
C GLN A 153 -14.63 -6.45 11.40
N ASN A 154 -14.78 -6.26 12.71
CA ASN A 154 -14.01 -5.29 13.49
C ASN A 154 -12.61 -5.80 13.90
N LYS A 155 -12.24 -7.04 13.56
CA LYS A 155 -10.98 -7.66 13.96
C LYS A 155 -9.83 -7.29 13.02
N ARG A 156 -9.55 -5.99 12.89
CA ARG A 156 -8.39 -5.48 12.15
C ARG A 156 -7.07 -6.16 12.58
N PRO A 157 -6.80 -6.41 13.89
CA PRO A 157 -5.58 -7.11 14.29
C PRO A 157 -5.42 -8.51 13.66
N ASP A 158 -6.51 -9.28 13.59
CA ASP A 158 -6.50 -10.63 12.99
C ASP A 158 -6.26 -10.56 11.48
N PHE A 159 -6.82 -9.56 10.81
CA PHE A 159 -6.56 -9.31 9.39
C PHE A 159 -5.08 -8.99 9.12
N ILE A 160 -4.49 -8.10 9.92
CA ILE A 160 -3.06 -7.74 9.81
C ILE A 160 -2.18 -8.97 10.04
N GLN A 161 -2.51 -9.78 11.05
CA GLN A 161 -1.81 -11.02 11.34
C GLN A 161 -1.90 -12.00 10.16
N ASN A 162 -3.09 -12.20 9.59
CA ASN A 162 -3.29 -13.06 8.44
C ASN A 162 -2.51 -12.58 7.20
N TYR A 163 -2.44 -11.26 6.96
CA TYR A 163 -1.61 -10.71 5.89
C TYR A 163 -0.13 -11.11 6.05
N LEU A 164 0.44 -10.91 7.24
CA LEU A 164 1.85 -11.22 7.52
C LEU A 164 2.14 -12.73 7.48
N ASP A 165 1.20 -13.57 7.93
CA ASP A 165 1.45 -15.00 8.05
C ASP A 165 1.21 -15.76 6.75
N GLN A 166 0.31 -15.28 5.89
CA GLN A 166 -0.20 -16.08 4.76
C GLN A 166 -0.11 -15.39 3.39
N LEU A 167 0.02 -14.05 3.34
CA LEU A 167 -0.20 -13.31 2.10
C LEU A 167 0.99 -12.47 1.66
N VAL A 168 1.76 -11.88 2.58
CA VAL A 168 2.83 -10.93 2.22
C VAL A 168 3.80 -11.53 1.21
N ASN A 169 4.12 -10.74 0.19
CA ASN A 169 4.96 -11.17 -0.92
C ASN A 169 6.37 -10.58 -0.81
N TRP A 170 7.28 -11.32 -0.18
CA TRP A 170 8.68 -10.90 -0.01
C TRP A 170 9.46 -10.80 -1.34
N ASP A 171 9.07 -11.54 -2.38
CA ASP A 171 9.72 -11.42 -3.70
C ASP A 171 9.48 -10.05 -4.30
N PHE A 172 8.25 -9.52 -4.16
CA PHE A 172 7.91 -8.18 -4.62
C PHE A 172 8.65 -7.11 -3.82
N ALA A 173 8.80 -7.28 -2.50
CA ALA A 173 9.61 -6.38 -1.67
C ALA A 173 11.07 -6.33 -2.12
N ASN A 174 11.66 -7.49 -2.43
CA ASN A 174 13.02 -7.58 -2.98
C ASN A 174 13.14 -6.92 -4.36
N GLN A 175 12.15 -7.11 -5.24
CA GLN A 175 12.12 -6.47 -6.56
C GLN A 175 12.08 -4.94 -6.45
N ASN A 176 11.23 -4.41 -5.57
CA ASN A 176 11.16 -2.96 -5.33
C ASN A 176 12.45 -2.43 -4.72
N LEU A 177 13.05 -3.17 -3.76
CA LEU A 177 14.32 -2.79 -3.15
C LEU A 177 15.46 -2.76 -4.17
N ALA A 178 15.51 -3.72 -5.10
CA ALA A 178 16.53 -3.77 -6.14
C ALA A 178 16.38 -2.66 -7.20
N ALA A 179 15.17 -2.10 -7.34
CA ALA A 179 14.86 -1.01 -8.26
C ALA A 179 14.95 0.39 -7.62
N ALA A 180 15.19 0.46 -6.31
CA ALA A 180 15.30 1.70 -5.53
C ALA A 180 16.70 2.30 -5.61
#